data_AF-A0A382JIT2-F1
#
_entry.id   AF-A0A382JIT2-F1
#
_cell.length_a   1.000
_cell.length_b   1.000
_cell.length_c   1.000
_cell.angle_alpha   90.00
_cell.angle_beta   90.00
_cell.angle_gamma   90.00
#
_symmetry.space_group_name_H-M   'P 1'
#
loop_
_entity.id
_entity.type
_entity.pdbx_description
1 polymer ?
#
loop_
_entity_poly.entity_id
_entity_poly.type
_entity_poly.pdbx_seq_one_letter_code
_entity_poly.pdbx_strand_id
1 'polypeptide(L)'
;PGHRLIPFISNEKKESDLTFLCLDGNEIPKQKLPFLIEDIVPYYQYSSPVHFPDEIKLNNWVLEKSYLLVTAWDITHVIHQNQLKEGDFLCIKLVDYEKGVFQIQPYHKNKMPLARLKMRSLFVSMEKILTKLCTIDSFCATGLEKQLLCTLYHVDKSLLNIPAFSLIDFIESLTELEVIGCEEGGGRLVSGSKIHLNKSVCEETPRVSKGETGSLDKIFQDLKLAFNKDEFASILYTVMGSETYKLESVFNILFGGEGKAFNNQNQHEMFYQHLRELLKKICSDLKQPESKVISALRDQTVGIKLGLIEILRFLEKNEVGLKDLPQDLLEKIYDLDHFCRETLSRLADRAAIPNLKFIHDAKLAIKIILPHATSLEEEIYSQLGFY
;
A
#
# COMPACT_ATOMS: atom_id res chain seq x y z
N PRO A 1 -13.86 24.97 -5.92
CA PRO A 1 -14.01 23.97 -4.82
C PRO A 1 -14.33 22.59 -5.36
N GLY A 2 -15.44 22.48 -6.10
CA GLY A 2 -15.82 21.25 -6.80
C GLY A 2 -15.91 20.03 -5.88
N HIS A 3 -15.73 18.85 -6.45
CA HIS A 3 -15.77 17.59 -5.71
C HIS A 3 -14.65 17.44 -4.68
N ARG A 4 -13.60 18.28 -4.73
CA ARG A 4 -12.44 18.18 -3.83
C ARG A 4 -12.77 18.48 -2.36
N LEU A 5 -13.92 19.10 -2.09
CA LEU A 5 -14.39 19.35 -0.72
C LEU A 5 -15.41 18.32 -0.22
N ILE A 6 -15.81 17.34 -1.03
CA ILE A 6 -16.75 16.31 -0.61
C ILE A 6 -16.05 15.32 0.33
N PRO A 7 -16.69 14.86 1.42
CA PRO A 7 -18.07 15.12 1.86
C PRO A 7 -18.21 16.30 2.85
N PHE A 8 -17.20 17.16 2.94
CA PHE A 8 -17.08 18.21 3.96
C PHE A 8 -17.86 19.49 3.65
N ILE A 9 -18.59 19.53 2.53
CA ILE A 9 -19.51 20.62 2.20
C ILE A 9 -20.94 20.22 2.55
N SER A 10 -21.66 21.11 3.23
CA SER A 10 -23.09 20.90 3.51
C SER A 10 -23.92 21.09 2.26
N ASN A 11 -24.89 20.21 2.02
CA ASN A 11 -25.84 20.32 0.90
C ASN A 11 -26.77 21.54 1.01
N GLU A 12 -26.73 22.28 2.12
CA GLU A 12 -27.46 23.55 2.29
C GLU A 12 -26.65 24.77 1.81
N LYS A 13 -25.38 24.57 1.41
CA LYS A 13 -24.47 25.64 1.01
C LYS A 13 -24.22 25.60 -0.49
N LYS A 14 -24.32 26.75 -1.12
CA LYS A 14 -23.78 26.98 -2.46
C LYS A 14 -22.29 27.28 -2.40
N GLU A 15 -21.63 27.19 -3.54
CA GLU A 15 -20.22 27.56 -3.69
C GLU A 15 -19.94 28.99 -3.16
N SER A 16 -20.84 29.94 -3.43
CA SER A 16 -20.72 31.34 -3.00
C SER A 16 -20.77 31.52 -1.48
N ASP A 17 -21.36 30.58 -0.77
CA ASP A 17 -21.57 30.66 0.69
C ASP A 17 -20.34 30.21 1.47
N LEU A 18 -19.37 29.60 0.79
CA LEU A 18 -18.15 29.11 1.41
C LEU A 18 -17.22 30.27 1.78
N THR A 19 -16.55 30.11 2.90
CA THR A 19 -15.51 31.04 3.38
C THR A 19 -14.23 30.26 3.59
N PHE A 20 -13.13 30.75 3.01
CA PHE A 20 -11.80 30.22 3.22
C PHE A 20 -10.97 31.20 4.02
N LEU A 21 -10.33 30.72 5.08
CA LEU A 21 -9.47 31.50 5.95
C LEU A 21 -8.01 31.15 5.71
N CYS A 22 -7.15 32.16 5.82
CA CYS A 22 -5.72 32.00 6.01
C CYS A 22 -5.41 31.41 7.40
N LEU A 23 -4.15 31.01 7.63
CA LEU A 23 -3.70 30.51 8.94
C LEU A 23 -3.82 31.56 10.06
N ASP A 24 -3.73 32.83 9.72
CA ASP A 24 -3.89 33.96 10.62
C ASP A 24 -5.37 34.31 10.90
N GLY A 25 -6.31 33.58 10.28
CA GLY A 25 -7.75 33.77 10.45
C GLY A 25 -8.38 34.80 9.51
N ASN A 26 -7.61 35.44 8.64
CA ASN A 26 -8.14 36.39 7.66
C ASN A 26 -8.89 35.67 6.54
N GLU A 27 -10.02 36.22 6.10
CA GLU A 27 -10.77 35.67 4.97
C GLU A 27 -10.03 35.93 3.65
N ILE A 28 -9.96 34.88 2.82
CA ILE A 28 -9.39 34.95 1.48
C ILE A 28 -10.43 35.61 0.56
N PRO A 29 -10.07 36.68 -0.16
CA PRO A 29 -10.99 37.35 -1.07
C PRO A 29 -11.54 36.40 -2.12
N LYS A 30 -12.86 36.45 -2.33
CA LYS A 30 -13.55 35.71 -3.38
C LYS A 30 -14.15 36.63 -4.43
N GLN A 31 -14.16 36.16 -5.67
CA GLN A 31 -14.67 36.88 -6.84
C GLN A 31 -15.35 35.92 -7.83
N LYS A 32 -16.29 36.43 -8.61
CA LYS A 32 -16.92 35.67 -9.70
C LYS A 32 -16.09 35.81 -10.97
N LEU A 33 -15.62 34.69 -11.51
CA LEU A 33 -14.83 34.66 -12.74
C LEU A 33 -15.47 33.76 -13.80
N PRO A 34 -15.41 34.15 -15.09
CA PRO A 34 -15.85 33.29 -16.19
C PRO A 34 -14.78 32.24 -16.53
N PHE A 35 -15.20 30.98 -16.62
CA PHE A 35 -14.39 29.87 -17.13
C PHE A 35 -15.13 29.15 -18.25
N LEU A 36 -14.40 28.57 -19.21
CA LEU A 36 -15.05 27.73 -20.23
C LEU A 36 -15.71 26.53 -19.54
N ILE A 37 -16.89 26.14 -20.04
CA ILE A 37 -17.65 25.03 -19.45
C ILE A 37 -16.81 23.74 -19.48
N GLU A 38 -16.12 23.46 -20.58
CA GLU A 38 -15.28 22.27 -20.73
C GLU A 38 -14.12 22.19 -19.72
N ASP A 39 -13.54 23.33 -19.36
CA ASP A 39 -12.41 23.40 -18.42
C ASP A 39 -12.84 23.13 -16.97
N ILE A 40 -14.10 23.45 -16.64
CA ILE A 40 -14.56 23.50 -15.26
C ILE A 40 -15.42 22.30 -14.86
N VAL A 41 -16.19 21.72 -15.79
CA VAL A 41 -17.07 20.57 -15.55
C VAL A 41 -16.37 19.38 -14.88
N PRO A 42 -15.13 18.98 -15.25
CA PRO A 42 -14.45 17.87 -14.58
C PRO A 42 -14.29 18.05 -13.07
N TYR A 43 -14.13 19.29 -12.59
CA TYR A 43 -14.01 19.58 -11.17
C TYR A 43 -15.33 19.40 -10.40
N TYR A 44 -16.46 19.27 -11.08
CA TYR A 44 -17.77 19.09 -10.47
C TYR A 44 -18.38 17.70 -10.71
N GLN A 45 -17.67 16.82 -11.44
CA GLN A 45 -18.18 15.51 -11.87
C GLN A 45 -18.80 14.66 -10.75
N TYR A 46 -18.26 14.71 -9.53
CA TYR A 46 -18.75 13.93 -8.39
C TYR A 46 -19.61 14.73 -7.41
N SER A 47 -19.92 15.99 -7.72
CA SER A 47 -20.67 16.86 -6.82
C SER A 47 -22.16 16.74 -7.03
N SER A 48 -22.93 16.76 -5.94
CA SER A 48 -24.38 17.00 -6.02
C SER A 48 -24.69 18.26 -6.85
N PRO A 49 -25.80 18.30 -7.62
CA PRO A 49 -26.19 19.48 -8.40
C PRO A 49 -26.29 20.77 -7.60
N VAL A 50 -26.56 20.67 -6.30
CA VAL A 50 -26.65 21.84 -5.41
C VAL A 50 -25.30 22.59 -5.31
N HIS A 51 -24.20 21.90 -5.53
CA HIS A 51 -22.84 22.46 -5.52
C HIS A 51 -22.39 22.95 -6.89
N PHE A 52 -23.14 22.65 -7.96
CA PHE A 52 -22.79 23.07 -9.31
C PHE A 52 -23.05 24.57 -9.47
N PRO A 53 -22.20 25.32 -10.17
CA PRO A 53 -22.46 26.73 -10.43
C PRO A 53 -23.66 26.90 -11.39
N ASP A 54 -24.67 27.66 -10.98
CA ASP A 54 -25.92 27.80 -11.75
C ASP A 54 -25.88 28.89 -12.84
N GLU A 55 -24.82 29.72 -12.88
CA GLU A 55 -24.73 30.90 -13.73
C GLU A 55 -24.00 30.62 -15.05
N ILE A 56 -24.75 30.26 -16.10
CA ILE A 56 -24.22 29.97 -17.43
C ILE A 56 -24.39 31.18 -18.37
N LYS A 57 -23.31 31.58 -19.03
CA LYS A 57 -23.30 32.54 -20.16
C LYS A 57 -23.13 31.79 -21.47
N LEU A 58 -24.26 31.53 -22.13
CA LEU A 58 -24.29 30.85 -23.42
C LEU A 58 -23.77 31.74 -24.55
N ASN A 59 -22.88 31.20 -25.35
CA ASN A 59 -22.49 31.79 -26.62
C ASN A 59 -23.32 31.15 -27.73
N ASN A 60 -24.36 31.86 -28.18
CA ASN A 60 -25.31 31.37 -29.18
C ASN A 60 -24.72 31.16 -30.58
N TRP A 61 -23.48 31.59 -30.82
CA TRP A 61 -22.80 31.46 -32.12
C TRP A 61 -21.79 30.31 -32.12
N VAL A 62 -21.13 30.07 -30.98
CA VAL A 62 -20.15 28.99 -30.79
C VAL A 62 -20.36 28.41 -29.40
N LEU A 63 -21.13 27.33 -29.29
CA LEU A 63 -21.51 26.73 -28.00
C LEU A 63 -20.31 26.35 -27.13
N GLU A 64 -19.21 25.91 -27.76
CA GLU A 64 -17.93 25.57 -27.09
C GLU A 64 -17.30 26.78 -26.37
N LYS A 65 -17.63 28.01 -26.80
CA LYS A 65 -17.19 29.26 -26.17
C LYS A 65 -18.21 29.79 -25.15
N SER A 66 -19.06 28.92 -24.62
CA SER A 66 -19.94 29.26 -23.49
C SER A 66 -19.15 29.20 -22.19
N TYR A 67 -19.48 30.09 -21.26
CA TYR A 67 -18.75 30.23 -20.00
C TYR A 67 -19.66 29.97 -18.81
N LEU A 68 -19.07 29.45 -17.74
CA LEU A 68 -19.67 29.31 -16.42
C LEU A 68 -19.10 30.39 -15.49
N LEU A 69 -19.94 31.10 -14.75
CA LEU A 69 -19.50 32.04 -13.71
C LEU A 69 -19.31 31.30 -12.38
N VAL A 70 -18.05 31.09 -12.02
CA VAL A 70 -17.64 30.32 -10.85
C VAL A 70 -17.08 31.24 -9.77
N THR A 71 -17.34 30.90 -8.51
CA THR A 71 -16.73 31.61 -7.39
C THR A 71 -15.28 31.14 -7.22
N ALA A 72 -14.34 32.06 -7.36
CA ALA A 72 -12.92 31.78 -7.20
C ALA A 72 -12.33 32.57 -6.03
N TRP A 73 -11.32 32.00 -5.37
CA TRP A 73 -10.62 32.64 -4.26
C TRP A 73 -9.21 33.02 -4.71
N ASP A 74 -8.78 34.24 -4.39
CA ASP A 74 -7.44 34.70 -4.69
C ASP A 74 -6.44 34.22 -3.63
N ILE A 75 -5.81 33.08 -3.93
CA ILE A 75 -4.80 32.47 -3.06
C ILE A 75 -3.37 32.99 -3.32
N THR A 76 -3.19 34.02 -4.16
CA THR A 76 -1.86 34.55 -4.52
C THR A 76 -1.07 34.95 -3.29
N HIS A 77 -1.72 35.60 -2.32
CA HIS A 77 -1.11 35.96 -1.04
C HIS A 77 -0.61 34.74 -0.26
N VAL A 78 -1.41 33.66 -0.19
CA VAL A 78 -1.07 32.41 0.51
C VAL A 78 0.16 31.76 -0.12
N ILE A 79 0.24 31.73 -1.45
CA ILE A 79 1.37 31.16 -2.19
C ILE A 79 2.65 31.92 -1.89
N HIS A 80 2.63 33.26 -2.02
CA HIS A 80 3.82 34.09 -1.83
C HIS A 80 4.30 34.12 -0.38
N GLN A 81 3.39 34.28 0.59
CA GLN A 81 3.73 34.36 2.01
C GLN A 81 4.39 33.07 2.50
N ASN A 82 3.97 31.91 1.98
CA ASN A 82 4.46 30.59 2.38
C ASN A 82 5.52 30.01 1.45
N GLN A 83 5.98 30.78 0.45
CA GLN A 83 7.01 30.39 -0.51
C GLN A 83 6.74 29.03 -1.17
N LEU A 84 5.47 28.76 -1.49
CA LEU A 84 5.06 27.47 -2.07
C LEU A 84 5.64 27.31 -3.47
N LYS A 85 6.11 26.09 -3.76
CA LYS A 85 6.67 25.72 -5.07
C LYS A 85 5.85 24.60 -5.70
N GLU A 86 6.12 24.32 -6.97
CA GLU A 86 5.56 23.16 -7.64
C GLU A 86 5.85 21.88 -6.85
N GLY A 87 4.81 21.08 -6.65
CA GLY A 87 4.84 19.87 -5.82
C GLY A 87 4.53 20.10 -4.33
N ASP A 88 4.40 21.35 -3.86
CA ASP A 88 3.81 21.64 -2.54
C ASP A 88 2.27 21.57 -2.59
N PHE A 89 1.64 21.46 -1.43
CA PHE A 89 0.21 21.19 -1.29
C PHE A 89 -0.50 22.27 -0.47
N LEU A 90 -1.80 22.43 -0.73
CA LEU A 90 -2.71 23.19 0.11
C LEU A 90 -3.68 22.22 0.77
N CYS A 91 -3.49 22.00 2.07
CA CYS A 91 -4.44 21.25 2.88
C CYS A 91 -5.62 22.16 3.23
N ILE A 92 -6.83 21.63 3.10
CA ILE A 92 -8.06 22.36 3.42
C ILE A 92 -8.65 21.72 4.68
N LYS A 93 -8.70 22.48 5.76
CA LYS A 93 -9.25 22.04 7.03
C LYS A 93 -10.67 22.58 7.18
N LEU A 94 -11.62 21.70 7.47
CA LEU A 94 -12.96 22.10 7.86
C LEU A 94 -12.93 22.72 9.27
N VAL A 95 -13.43 23.95 9.41
CA VAL A 95 -13.49 24.69 10.68
C VAL A 95 -14.91 24.73 11.23
N ASP A 96 -15.89 25.05 10.38
CA ASP A 96 -17.31 25.12 10.74
C ASP A 96 -18.15 24.57 9.59
N TYR A 97 -18.77 23.41 9.79
CA TYR A 97 -19.57 22.72 8.78
C TYR A 97 -20.87 23.45 8.46
N GLU A 98 -21.59 23.93 9.48
CA GLU A 98 -22.87 24.61 9.31
C GLU A 98 -22.70 25.95 8.60
N LYS A 99 -21.58 26.65 8.85
CA LYS A 99 -21.27 27.91 8.17
C LYS A 99 -20.50 27.74 6.87
N GLY A 100 -19.98 26.55 6.57
CA GLY A 100 -19.15 26.32 5.37
C GLY A 100 -17.80 27.04 5.44
N VAL A 101 -17.19 27.09 6.63
CA VAL A 101 -15.90 27.76 6.87
C VAL A 101 -14.78 26.73 6.82
N PHE A 102 -13.79 27.01 5.99
CA PHE A 102 -12.58 26.23 5.81
C PHE A 102 -11.35 27.08 6.10
N GLN A 103 -10.26 26.45 6.51
CA GLN A 103 -8.95 27.07 6.66
C GLN A 103 -7.97 26.41 5.69
N ILE A 104 -7.21 27.24 4.96
CA ILE A 104 -6.16 26.77 4.07
C ILE A 104 -4.85 26.68 4.86
N GLN A 105 -4.24 25.51 4.82
CA GLN A 105 -2.95 25.24 5.44
C GLN A 105 -1.92 24.84 4.36
N PRO A 106 -0.85 25.62 4.16
CA PRO A 106 0.26 25.26 3.28
C PRO A 106 1.01 24.04 3.81
N TYR A 107 1.40 23.14 2.91
CA TYR A 107 2.12 21.93 3.26
C TYR A 107 3.23 21.65 2.24
N HIS A 108 4.48 21.60 2.72
CA HIS A 108 5.64 21.37 1.85
C HIS A 108 5.86 19.88 1.55
N LYS A 109 6.28 19.59 0.32
CA LYS A 109 6.49 18.22 -0.17
C LYS A 109 7.44 17.37 0.71
N ASN A 110 8.43 17.99 1.35
CA ASN A 110 9.40 17.28 2.18
C ASN A 110 8.78 16.67 3.46
N LYS A 111 7.54 17.03 3.81
CA LYS A 111 6.80 16.50 4.96
C LYS A 111 5.78 15.41 4.55
N MET A 112 5.72 15.02 3.28
CA MET A 112 4.75 14.06 2.72
C MET A 112 5.08 12.56 2.88
N PRO A 113 6.33 12.08 2.95
CA PRO A 113 6.60 10.64 2.85
C PRO A 113 5.81 9.78 3.87
N LEU A 114 5.84 10.16 5.16
CA LEU A 114 5.07 9.51 6.22
C LEU A 114 3.54 9.66 6.06
N ALA A 115 3.07 10.70 5.36
CA ALA A 115 1.65 10.95 5.15
C ALA A 115 1.06 10.03 4.06
N ARG A 116 1.85 9.65 3.05
CA ARG A 116 1.39 8.82 1.92
C ARG A 116 1.02 7.40 2.36
N LEU A 117 1.82 6.76 3.21
CA LEU A 117 1.53 5.41 3.72
C LEU A 117 0.25 5.36 4.55
N LYS A 118 0.11 6.32 5.47
CA LYS A 118 -1.10 6.41 6.29
C LYS A 118 -2.33 6.74 5.44
N MET A 119 -2.18 7.57 4.41
CA MET A 119 -3.25 7.88 3.47
C MET A 119 -3.65 6.63 2.65
N ARG A 120 -2.69 5.81 2.24
CA ARG A 120 -2.98 4.53 1.57
C ARG A 120 -3.67 3.52 2.50
N SER A 121 -3.19 3.38 3.74
CA SER A 121 -3.84 2.54 4.75
C SER A 121 -5.28 2.99 5.02
N LEU A 122 -5.52 4.31 5.08
CA LEU A 122 -6.86 4.89 5.13
C LEU A 122 -7.68 4.45 3.91
N PHE A 123 -7.17 4.61 2.68
CA PHE A 123 -7.90 4.27 1.46
C PHE A 123 -8.29 2.79 1.41
N VAL A 124 -7.37 1.88 1.73
CA VAL A 124 -7.64 0.43 1.80
C VAL A 124 -8.71 0.12 2.84
N SER A 125 -8.64 0.76 4.01
CA SER A 125 -9.63 0.59 5.08
C SER A 125 -11.00 1.12 4.66
N MET A 126 -11.04 2.29 4.02
CA MET A 126 -12.25 2.91 3.50
C MET A 126 -12.89 2.04 2.41
N GLU A 127 -12.12 1.58 1.42
CA GLU A 127 -12.63 0.70 0.35
C GLU A 127 -13.21 -0.59 0.94
N LYS A 128 -12.51 -1.25 1.88
CA LYS A 128 -13.02 -2.46 2.55
C LYS A 128 -14.35 -2.22 3.27
N ILE A 129 -14.50 -1.09 3.95
CA ILE A 129 -15.76 -0.71 4.61
C ILE A 129 -16.84 -0.46 3.56
N LEU A 130 -16.53 0.29 2.51
CA LEU A 130 -17.45 0.62 1.42
C LEU A 130 -17.91 -0.64 0.69
N THR A 131 -17.02 -1.57 0.32
CA THR A 131 -17.39 -2.85 -0.31
C THR A 131 -18.41 -3.59 0.54
N LYS A 132 -18.20 -3.63 1.86
CA LYS A 132 -19.14 -4.28 2.79
C LYS A 132 -20.48 -3.54 2.83
N LEU A 133 -20.48 -2.21 2.92
CA LEU A 133 -21.71 -1.42 3.03
C LEU A 133 -22.50 -1.37 1.72
N CYS A 134 -21.83 -1.37 0.57
CA CYS A 134 -22.45 -1.38 -0.75
C CYS A 134 -23.17 -2.69 -1.09
N THR A 135 -23.05 -3.74 -0.26
CA THR A 135 -23.93 -4.92 -0.33
C THR A 135 -25.38 -4.63 0.08
N ILE A 136 -25.61 -3.50 0.75
CA ILE A 136 -26.94 -3.05 1.16
C ILE A 136 -27.46 -2.10 0.09
N ASP A 137 -28.48 -2.51 -0.67
CA ASP A 137 -29.03 -1.73 -1.80
C ASP A 137 -29.40 -0.29 -1.41
N SER A 138 -29.99 -0.11 -0.22
CA SER A 138 -30.37 1.23 0.27
C SER A 138 -29.17 2.12 0.56
N PHE A 139 -28.03 1.56 0.95
CA PHE A 139 -26.77 2.31 1.13
C PHE A 139 -26.10 2.58 -0.21
N CYS A 140 -26.05 1.57 -1.07
CA CYS A 140 -25.51 1.67 -2.43
C CYS A 140 -26.26 2.74 -3.25
N ALA A 141 -27.56 2.94 -2.99
CA ALA A 141 -28.36 3.98 -3.61
C ALA A 141 -28.05 5.40 -3.12
N THR A 142 -27.30 5.59 -2.03
CA THR A 142 -26.97 6.93 -1.53
C THR A 142 -25.87 7.61 -2.33
N GLY A 143 -25.89 8.94 -2.37
CA GLY A 143 -24.85 9.75 -3.02
C GLY A 143 -23.48 9.59 -2.36
N LEU A 144 -22.43 9.81 -3.16
CA LEU A 144 -21.03 9.65 -2.78
C LEU A 144 -20.68 10.40 -1.49
N GLU A 145 -21.25 11.59 -1.27
CA GLU A 145 -20.98 12.37 -0.06
C GLU A 145 -21.39 11.59 1.21
N LYS A 146 -22.57 10.97 1.19
CA LYS A 146 -23.10 10.18 2.32
C LYS A 146 -22.34 8.88 2.49
N GLN A 147 -21.98 8.22 1.39
CA GLN A 147 -21.18 6.98 1.43
C GLN A 147 -19.81 7.23 2.07
N LEU A 148 -19.12 8.30 1.66
CA LEU A 148 -17.82 8.69 2.22
C LEU A 148 -17.93 9.09 3.69
N LEU A 149 -18.92 9.92 4.05
CA LEU A 149 -19.11 10.34 5.44
C LEU A 149 -19.40 9.15 6.36
N CYS A 150 -20.29 8.25 5.94
CA CYS A 150 -20.58 7.01 6.67
C CYS A 150 -19.33 6.16 6.81
N THR A 151 -18.51 6.06 5.76
CA THR A 151 -17.27 5.30 5.78
C THR A 151 -16.27 5.87 6.78
N LEU A 152 -16.03 7.18 6.73
CA LEU A 152 -15.13 7.88 7.67
C LEU A 152 -15.57 7.72 9.12
N TYR A 153 -16.88 7.58 9.39
CA TYR A 153 -17.40 7.29 10.73
C TYR A 153 -17.05 5.87 11.23
N HIS A 154 -16.88 4.91 10.32
CA HIS A 154 -16.57 3.51 10.66
C HIS A 154 -15.07 3.18 10.62
N VAL A 155 -14.24 4.08 10.10
CA VAL A 155 -12.78 3.93 10.05
C VAL A 155 -12.19 3.98 11.47
N ASP A 156 -11.14 3.19 11.70
CA ASP A 156 -10.37 3.22 12.95
C ASP A 156 -9.77 4.63 13.19
N LYS A 157 -9.97 5.16 14.40
CA LYS A 157 -9.49 6.51 14.78
C LYS A 157 -7.98 6.69 14.62
N SER A 158 -7.19 5.61 14.75
CA SER A 158 -5.74 5.65 14.54
C SER A 158 -5.36 6.02 13.10
N LEU A 159 -6.19 5.66 12.12
CA LEU A 159 -6.01 5.94 10.69
C LEU A 159 -6.48 7.34 10.30
N LEU A 160 -7.25 8.03 11.15
CA LEU A 160 -7.70 9.41 10.92
C LEU A 160 -6.62 10.46 11.24
N ASN A 161 -5.49 10.05 11.82
CA ASN A 161 -4.32 10.92 12.08
C ASN A 161 -3.47 11.13 10.82
N ILE A 162 -4.11 11.50 9.71
CA ILE A 162 -3.46 11.88 8.46
C ILE A 162 -3.67 13.37 8.16
N PRO A 163 -2.71 14.05 7.51
CA PRO A 163 -2.79 15.49 7.31
C PRO A 163 -3.85 15.92 6.29
N ALA A 164 -4.22 15.07 5.33
CA ALA A 164 -5.21 15.39 4.30
C ALA A 164 -5.83 14.12 3.69
N PHE A 165 -7.04 14.28 3.12
CA PHE A 165 -7.74 13.29 2.31
C PHE A 165 -7.91 13.87 0.90
N SER A 166 -7.51 13.12 -0.14
CA SER A 166 -7.78 13.47 -1.55
C SER A 166 -8.82 12.51 -2.11
N LEU A 167 -9.99 13.04 -2.49
CA LEU A 167 -11.05 12.23 -3.09
C LEU A 167 -10.61 11.62 -4.43
N ILE A 168 -9.85 12.36 -5.24
CA ILE A 168 -9.38 11.86 -6.53
C ILE A 168 -8.40 10.71 -6.34
N ASP A 169 -7.38 10.89 -5.48
CA ASP A 169 -6.41 9.84 -5.19
C ASP A 169 -7.11 8.60 -4.61
N PHE A 170 -8.15 8.79 -3.79
CA PHE A 170 -8.96 7.69 -3.28
C PHE A 170 -9.70 6.97 -4.41
N ILE A 171 -10.43 7.68 -5.27
CA ILE A 171 -11.17 7.10 -6.40
C ILE A 171 -10.23 6.36 -7.36
N GLU A 172 -9.07 6.93 -7.68
CA GLU A 172 -8.05 6.32 -8.54
C GLU A 172 -7.39 5.09 -7.89
N SER A 173 -7.43 4.99 -6.56
CA SER A 173 -6.90 3.84 -5.82
C SER A 173 -7.86 2.65 -5.72
N LEU A 174 -9.14 2.83 -6.08
CA LEU A 174 -10.15 1.77 -5.97
C LEU A 174 -9.81 0.57 -6.84
N THR A 175 -10.09 -0.61 -6.30
CA THR A 175 -9.84 -1.92 -6.91
C THR A 175 -11.10 -2.78 -7.01
N GLU A 176 -12.08 -2.56 -6.15
CA GLU A 176 -13.33 -3.35 -6.08
C GLU A 176 -14.57 -2.52 -6.39
N LEU A 177 -14.45 -1.19 -6.30
CA LEU A 177 -15.55 -0.26 -6.46
C LEU A 177 -15.31 0.68 -7.66
N GLU A 178 -16.40 1.10 -8.28
CA GLU A 178 -16.39 2.09 -9.35
C GLU A 178 -17.37 3.21 -9.01
N VAL A 179 -17.07 4.44 -9.44
CA VAL A 179 -17.98 5.57 -9.30
C VAL A 179 -18.86 5.67 -10.53
N ILE A 180 -20.18 5.62 -10.34
CA ILE A 180 -21.17 5.86 -11.40
C ILE A 180 -21.94 7.15 -11.14
N GLY A 181 -22.42 7.79 -12.20
CA GLY A 181 -23.31 8.95 -12.09
C GLY A 181 -24.70 8.56 -11.57
N CYS A 182 -25.32 9.46 -10.81
CA CYS A 182 -26.71 9.32 -10.36
C CYS A 182 -27.65 10.17 -11.22
N GLU A 183 -28.89 9.73 -11.44
CA GLU A 183 -29.92 10.51 -12.15
C GLU A 183 -30.28 11.81 -11.42
N GLU A 184 -30.22 11.79 -10.09
CA GLU A 184 -30.41 12.96 -9.21
C GLU A 184 -29.17 13.88 -9.16
N GLY A 185 -28.11 13.53 -9.90
CA GLY A 185 -26.83 14.21 -10.00
C GLY A 185 -25.78 13.77 -8.96
N GLY A 186 -24.51 14.10 -9.23
CA GLY A 186 -23.37 13.60 -8.47
C GLY A 186 -22.99 12.15 -8.80
N GLY A 187 -22.09 11.59 -7.99
CA GLY A 187 -21.63 10.20 -8.11
C GLY A 187 -22.14 9.30 -6.99
N ARG A 188 -22.01 7.99 -7.16
CA ARG A 188 -22.08 6.98 -6.09
C ARG A 188 -21.13 5.84 -6.39
N LEU A 189 -20.58 5.23 -5.34
CA LEU A 189 -19.78 4.02 -5.44
C LEU A 189 -20.69 2.81 -5.54
N VAL A 190 -20.39 1.95 -6.51
CA VAL A 190 -21.02 0.65 -6.71
C VAL A 190 -19.93 -0.41 -6.84
N SER A 191 -20.29 -1.67 -6.60
CA SER A 191 -19.38 -2.78 -6.90
C SER A 191 -19.01 -2.75 -8.38
N GLY A 192 -17.71 -2.68 -8.66
CA GLY A 192 -17.19 -2.67 -10.02
C GLY A 192 -17.62 -3.94 -10.75
N SER A 193 -17.97 -3.79 -12.02
CA SER A 193 -18.15 -4.99 -12.85
C SER A 193 -16.79 -5.69 -12.93
N LYS A 194 -16.72 -7.02 -12.80
CA LYS A 194 -15.47 -7.81 -12.90
C LYS A 194 -14.80 -7.74 -14.29
N ILE A 195 -15.18 -6.77 -15.12
CA ILE A 195 -14.74 -6.60 -16.48
C ILE A 195 -13.75 -5.44 -16.46
N HIS A 196 -12.47 -5.79 -16.30
CA HIS A 196 -11.25 -4.97 -16.45
C HIS A 196 -10.27 -4.93 -15.27
N LEU A 197 -10.06 -6.07 -14.59
CA LEU A 197 -8.82 -6.28 -13.84
C LEU A 197 -8.07 -7.50 -14.37
N ASN A 198 -7.28 -7.27 -15.43
CA ASN A 198 -6.03 -8.00 -15.63
C ASN A 198 -4.95 -7.46 -14.67
N LYS A 199 -5.31 -7.18 -13.41
CA LYS A 199 -4.35 -7.04 -12.33
C LYS A 199 -4.44 -8.34 -11.56
N SER A 200 -3.36 -9.12 -11.60
CA SER A 200 -3.15 -10.24 -10.70
C SER A 200 -3.13 -9.71 -9.26
N VAL A 201 -4.29 -9.57 -8.65
CA VAL A 201 -4.41 -9.30 -7.22
C VAL A 201 -3.90 -10.55 -6.51
N CYS A 202 -2.84 -10.40 -5.72
CA CYS A 202 -2.41 -11.45 -4.82
C CYS A 202 -3.47 -11.54 -3.70
N GLU A 203 -4.50 -12.35 -3.93
CA GLU A 203 -5.53 -12.60 -2.92
C GLU A 203 -4.91 -13.41 -1.77
N GLU A 204 -4.57 -12.74 -0.67
CA GLU A 204 -4.34 -13.42 0.59
C GLU A 204 -5.66 -13.99 1.10
N THR A 205 -5.94 -15.25 0.79
CA THR A 205 -7.07 -15.94 1.39
C THR A 205 -6.88 -16.01 2.91
N PRO A 206 -7.82 -15.48 3.72
CA PRO A 206 -7.78 -15.63 5.17
C PRO A 206 -8.17 -17.06 5.52
N ARG A 207 -7.21 -17.97 5.45
CA ARG A 207 -7.35 -19.32 6.00
C ARG A 207 -6.94 -19.27 7.47
N VAL A 208 -7.85 -19.71 8.34
CA VAL A 208 -7.64 -19.92 9.78
C VAL A 208 -6.66 -21.08 9.94
N SER A 209 -5.58 -20.88 10.70
CA SER A 209 -4.57 -21.92 10.97
C SER A 209 -5.17 -23.07 11.78
N LYS A 210 -4.73 -24.29 11.49
CA LYS A 210 -5.26 -25.54 12.08
C LYS A 210 -4.34 -26.15 13.14
N GLY A 211 -3.11 -25.64 13.31
CA GLY A 211 -2.13 -26.20 14.22
C GLY A 211 -1.51 -27.49 13.67
N GLU A 212 -1.19 -27.53 12.38
CA GLU A 212 -0.58 -28.69 11.71
C GLU A 212 0.79 -29.02 12.33
N THR A 213 1.06 -30.32 12.55
CA THR A 213 2.28 -30.80 13.22
C THR A 213 3.05 -31.89 12.47
N GLY A 214 2.60 -32.31 11.29
CA GLY A 214 3.11 -33.53 10.64
C GLY A 214 4.50 -33.44 10.00
N SER A 215 4.97 -32.25 9.64
CA SER A 215 6.34 -32.00 9.13
C SER A 215 6.69 -30.52 9.25
N LEU A 216 7.97 -30.16 9.14
CA LEU A 216 8.39 -28.74 9.08
C LEU A 216 7.65 -27.98 7.97
N ASP A 217 7.48 -28.60 6.80
CA ASP A 217 6.82 -27.96 5.67
C ASP A 217 5.33 -27.67 5.96
N LYS A 218 4.63 -28.61 6.59
CA LYS A 218 3.24 -28.42 7.03
C LYS A 218 3.12 -27.36 8.12
N ILE A 219 4.06 -27.35 9.07
CA ILE A 219 4.11 -26.34 10.13
C ILE A 219 4.32 -24.97 9.49
N PHE A 220 5.29 -24.81 8.60
CA PHE A 220 5.59 -23.51 7.97
C PHE A 220 4.43 -23.00 7.10
N GLN A 221 3.75 -23.87 6.38
CA GLN A 221 2.53 -23.53 5.63
C GLN A 221 1.39 -23.08 6.54
N ASP A 222 1.17 -23.78 7.67
CA ASP A 222 0.13 -23.42 8.65
C ASP A 222 0.43 -22.09 9.36
N LEU A 223 1.72 -21.81 9.59
CA LEU A 223 2.20 -20.54 10.13
C LEU A 223 2.33 -19.41 9.07
N LYS A 224 2.08 -19.72 7.79
CA LYS A 224 2.21 -18.79 6.65
C LYS A 224 3.59 -18.11 6.58
N LEU A 225 4.65 -18.87 6.85
CA LEU A 225 6.00 -18.35 6.77
C LEU A 225 6.42 -18.15 5.31
N ALA A 226 7.23 -17.12 5.05
CA ALA A 226 7.74 -16.77 3.72
C ALA A 226 8.84 -17.72 3.21
N PHE A 227 9.00 -18.89 3.82
CA PHE A 227 10.01 -19.88 3.47
C PHE A 227 9.51 -21.30 3.71
N ASN A 228 10.03 -22.24 2.92
CA ASN A 228 9.73 -23.66 3.04
C ASN A 228 10.84 -24.42 3.80
N LYS A 229 10.67 -25.75 3.96
CA LYS A 229 11.62 -26.57 4.71
C LYS A 229 13.04 -26.56 4.13
N ASP A 230 13.18 -26.50 2.81
CA ASP A 230 14.46 -26.67 2.12
C ASP A 230 15.24 -25.35 2.13
N GLU A 231 14.53 -24.23 2.00
CA GLU A 231 15.07 -22.89 2.26
C GLU A 231 15.55 -22.78 3.71
N PHE A 232 14.75 -23.24 4.68
CA PHE A 232 15.13 -23.25 6.09
C PHE A 232 16.37 -24.10 6.35
N ALA A 233 16.46 -25.31 5.78
CA ALA A 233 17.64 -26.16 5.90
C ALA A 233 18.89 -25.48 5.31
N SER A 234 18.77 -24.84 4.15
CA SER A 234 19.87 -24.11 3.51
C SER A 234 20.34 -22.92 4.35
N ILE A 235 19.41 -22.17 4.94
CA ILE A 235 19.72 -21.08 5.87
C ILE A 235 20.50 -21.64 7.07
N LEU A 236 20.05 -22.75 7.66
CA LEU A 236 20.75 -23.36 8.80
C LEU A 236 22.16 -23.84 8.44
N TYR A 237 22.38 -24.41 7.26
CA TYR A 237 23.73 -24.76 6.80
C TYR A 237 24.66 -23.54 6.74
N THR A 238 24.17 -22.42 6.22
CA THR A 238 24.95 -21.18 6.12
C THR A 238 25.20 -20.56 7.50
N VAL A 239 24.18 -20.49 8.37
CA VAL A 239 24.30 -19.91 9.71
C VAL A 239 25.21 -20.73 10.62
N MET A 240 25.13 -22.06 10.56
CA MET A 240 25.98 -22.94 11.37
C MET A 240 27.38 -23.13 10.79
N GLY A 241 27.54 -22.94 9.48
CA GLY A 241 28.82 -23.08 8.78
C GLY A 241 29.67 -21.80 8.72
N SER A 242 29.13 -20.66 9.17
CA SER A 242 29.77 -19.35 9.09
C SER A 242 29.68 -18.59 10.42
N GLU A 243 30.73 -17.85 10.76
CA GLU A 243 30.72 -16.91 11.91
C GLU A 243 30.01 -15.58 11.58
N THR A 244 29.64 -15.35 10.31
CA THR A 244 29.03 -14.09 9.86
C THR A 244 27.62 -13.87 10.41
N TYR A 245 26.89 -14.94 10.71
CA TYR A 245 25.50 -14.86 11.14
C TYR A 245 25.37 -15.21 12.63
N LYS A 246 24.66 -14.38 13.38
CA LYS A 246 24.21 -14.74 14.73
C LYS A 246 22.90 -15.52 14.63
N LEU A 247 22.89 -16.75 15.14
CA LEU A 247 21.73 -17.65 15.11
C LEU A 247 20.45 -16.96 15.63
N GLU A 248 20.56 -16.26 16.75
CA GLU A 248 19.45 -15.52 17.35
C GLU A 248 18.88 -14.45 16.41
N SER A 249 19.74 -13.67 15.75
CA SER A 249 19.32 -12.64 14.79
C SER A 249 18.57 -13.25 13.60
N VAL A 250 19.04 -14.39 13.07
CA VAL A 250 18.38 -15.06 11.95
C VAL A 250 17.03 -15.64 12.38
N PHE A 251 16.95 -16.26 13.57
CA PHE A 251 15.66 -16.73 14.09
C PHE A 251 14.67 -15.59 14.33
N ASN A 252 15.13 -14.42 14.77
CA ASN A 252 14.28 -13.23 14.91
C ASN A 252 13.76 -12.74 13.56
N ILE A 253 14.58 -12.75 12.50
CA ILE A 253 14.13 -12.40 11.14
C ILE A 253 13.07 -13.41 10.66
N LEU A 254 13.36 -14.71 10.79
CA LEU A 254 12.48 -15.77 10.28
C LEU A 254 11.14 -15.84 11.02
N PHE A 255 11.13 -15.65 12.34
CA PHE A 255 9.94 -15.87 13.18
C PHE A 255 9.38 -14.60 13.86
N GLY A 256 9.98 -13.43 13.64
CA GLY A 256 9.46 -12.13 14.10
C GLY A 256 9.83 -11.69 15.52
N GLY A 257 10.59 -12.49 16.28
CA GLY A 257 11.01 -12.17 17.66
C GLY A 257 9.90 -12.38 18.72
N GLU A 258 10.31 -12.91 19.89
CA GLU A 258 9.49 -13.17 21.10
C GLU A 258 8.11 -13.87 20.91
N GLY A 259 8.18 -15.18 20.61
CA GLY A 259 7.41 -16.17 21.37
C GLY A 259 5.94 -16.45 20.98
N LYS A 260 5.38 -15.81 19.95
CA LYS A 260 3.99 -16.08 19.48
C LYS A 260 3.87 -16.68 18.09
N ALA A 261 4.97 -17.16 17.51
CA ALA A 261 4.95 -17.75 16.16
C ALA A 261 4.08 -19.02 16.08
N PHE A 262 3.92 -19.77 17.17
CA PHE A 262 3.18 -21.03 17.18
C PHE A 262 1.78 -20.87 17.76
N ASN A 263 0.81 -21.53 17.14
CA ASN A 263 -0.61 -21.40 17.52
C ASN A 263 -0.95 -22.16 18.81
N ASN A 264 -0.22 -23.24 19.11
CA ASN A 264 -0.41 -24.04 20.32
C ASN A 264 0.89 -24.72 20.77
N GLN A 265 0.89 -25.21 22.02
CA GLN A 265 2.05 -25.84 22.65
C GLN A 265 2.49 -27.14 21.93
N ASN A 266 1.54 -27.90 21.38
CA ASN A 266 1.85 -29.13 20.65
C ASN A 266 2.62 -28.86 19.34
N GLN A 267 2.19 -27.84 18.58
CA GLN A 267 2.88 -27.40 17.35
C GLN A 267 4.28 -26.89 17.65
N HIS A 268 4.44 -26.16 18.77
CA HIS A 268 5.72 -25.72 19.27
C HIS A 268 6.66 -26.90 19.60
N GLU A 269 6.18 -27.90 20.36
CA GLU A 269 6.98 -29.08 20.72
C GLU A 269 7.38 -29.91 19.49
N MET A 270 6.45 -30.14 18.57
CA MET A 270 6.68 -30.87 17.33
C MET A 270 7.67 -30.15 16.41
N PHE A 271 7.59 -28.82 16.31
CA PHE A 271 8.60 -28.02 15.60
C PHE A 271 10.00 -28.26 16.18
N TYR A 272 10.18 -28.16 17.51
CA TYR A 272 11.48 -28.37 18.14
C TYR A 272 12.00 -29.80 18.01
N GLN A 273 11.11 -30.80 17.96
CA GLN A 273 11.50 -32.18 17.67
C GLN A 273 12.10 -32.28 16.25
N HIS A 274 11.39 -31.80 15.24
CA HIS A 274 11.88 -31.82 13.85
C HIS A 274 13.14 -30.97 13.66
N LEU A 275 13.23 -29.82 14.35
CA LEU A 275 14.42 -28.97 14.32
C LEU A 275 15.64 -29.74 14.88
N ARG A 276 15.50 -30.48 15.98
CA ARG A 276 16.60 -31.27 16.54
C ARG A 276 17.07 -32.37 15.57
N GLU A 277 16.16 -33.02 14.87
CA GLU A 277 16.48 -34.02 13.86
C GLU A 277 17.28 -33.40 12.70
N LEU A 278 16.81 -32.25 12.19
CA LEU A 278 17.49 -31.52 11.13
C LEU A 278 18.88 -31.03 11.57
N LEU A 279 19.01 -30.45 12.77
CA LEU A 279 20.28 -29.97 13.31
C LEU A 279 21.28 -31.11 13.50
N LYS A 280 20.84 -32.30 13.93
CA LYS A 280 21.73 -33.48 14.04
C LYS A 280 22.31 -33.86 12.67
N LYS A 281 21.49 -33.84 11.62
CA LYS A 281 21.94 -34.07 10.24
C LYS A 281 22.95 -33.00 9.82
N ILE A 282 22.61 -31.73 9.96
CA ILE A 282 23.48 -30.59 9.59
C ILE A 282 24.83 -30.65 10.31
N CYS A 283 24.84 -30.88 11.62
CA CYS A 283 26.07 -31.04 12.41
C CYS A 283 26.94 -32.21 11.95
N SER A 284 26.32 -33.29 11.45
CA SER A 284 27.07 -34.42 10.87
C SER A 284 27.68 -34.03 9.52
N ASP A 285 26.90 -33.38 8.66
CA ASP A 285 27.30 -33.01 7.30
C ASP A 285 28.35 -31.88 7.29
N LEU A 286 28.32 -30.98 8.27
CA LEU A 286 29.32 -29.91 8.45
C LEU A 286 30.72 -30.42 8.82
N LYS A 287 30.84 -31.66 9.31
CA LYS A 287 32.15 -32.29 9.56
C LYS A 287 32.88 -32.63 8.26
N GLN A 288 32.16 -32.74 7.15
CA GLN A 288 32.72 -33.01 5.83
C GLN A 288 32.95 -31.70 5.07
N PRO A 289 34.06 -31.57 4.33
CA PRO A 289 34.32 -30.38 3.53
C PRO A 289 33.30 -30.27 2.39
N GLU A 290 32.80 -29.06 2.16
CA GLU A 290 31.94 -28.74 1.02
C GLU A 290 32.75 -27.97 -0.04
N SER A 291 32.32 -28.07 -1.30
CA SER A 291 32.85 -27.21 -2.36
C SER A 291 32.64 -25.74 -2.03
N LYS A 292 33.73 -24.96 -2.05
CA LYS A 292 33.70 -23.49 -1.87
C LYS A 292 32.74 -22.78 -2.82
N VAL A 293 32.55 -23.32 -4.02
CA VAL A 293 31.64 -22.74 -5.01
C VAL A 293 30.18 -22.93 -4.59
N ILE A 294 29.86 -24.11 -4.04
CA ILE A 294 28.51 -24.44 -3.56
C ILE A 294 28.21 -23.64 -2.29
N SER A 295 29.16 -23.58 -1.35
CA SER A 295 28.99 -22.80 -0.12
C SER A 295 28.78 -21.32 -0.43
N ALA A 296 29.63 -20.72 -1.28
CA ALA A 296 29.49 -19.31 -1.65
C ALA A 296 28.16 -19.02 -2.39
N LEU A 297 27.71 -19.92 -3.26
CA LEU A 297 26.42 -19.80 -3.94
C LEU A 297 25.27 -19.84 -2.94
N ARG A 298 25.32 -20.77 -1.97
CA ARG A 298 24.31 -20.86 -0.89
C ARG A 298 24.32 -19.61 -0.04
N ASP A 299 25.48 -19.14 0.39
CA ASP A 299 25.61 -17.98 1.28
C ASP A 299 25.08 -16.70 0.63
N GLN A 300 25.36 -16.48 -0.66
CA GLN A 300 24.81 -15.35 -1.43
C GLN A 300 23.28 -15.45 -1.57
N THR A 301 22.77 -16.63 -1.86
CA THR A 301 21.32 -16.84 -2.02
C THR A 301 20.59 -16.71 -0.69
N VAL A 302 21.17 -17.20 0.41
CA VAL A 302 20.65 -17.02 1.77
C VAL A 302 20.62 -15.54 2.14
N GLY A 303 21.65 -14.77 1.81
CA GLY A 303 21.66 -13.32 2.03
C GLY A 303 20.50 -12.62 1.33
N ILE A 304 20.25 -12.94 0.05
CA ILE A 304 19.11 -12.38 -0.70
C ILE A 304 17.77 -12.80 -0.05
N LYS A 305 17.61 -14.10 0.28
CA LYS A 305 16.37 -14.60 0.89
C LYS A 305 16.09 -13.95 2.25
N LEU A 306 17.10 -13.81 3.10
CA LEU A 306 16.96 -13.12 4.39
C LEU A 306 16.59 -11.65 4.22
N GLY A 307 17.19 -10.96 3.23
CA GLY A 307 16.82 -9.59 2.89
C GLY A 307 15.37 -9.46 2.44
N LEU A 308 14.87 -10.38 1.60
CA LEU A 308 13.46 -10.41 1.22
C LEU A 308 12.52 -10.63 2.42
N ILE A 309 12.88 -11.54 3.33
CA ILE A 309 12.10 -11.78 4.56
C ILE A 309 12.14 -10.55 5.47
N GLU A 310 13.27 -9.88 5.59
CA GLU A 310 13.40 -8.65 6.38
C GLU A 310 12.54 -7.52 5.82
N ILE A 311 12.50 -7.35 4.49
CA ILE A 311 11.57 -6.44 3.82
C ILE A 311 10.13 -6.81 4.17
N LEU A 312 9.72 -8.08 4.06
CA LEU A 312 8.37 -8.52 4.44
C LEU A 312 8.05 -8.21 5.91
N ARG A 313 8.98 -8.46 6.84
CA ARG A 313 8.82 -8.12 8.26
C ARG A 313 8.69 -6.63 8.49
N PHE A 314 9.44 -5.83 7.74
CA PHE A 314 9.35 -4.38 7.79
C PHE A 314 7.98 -3.90 7.29
N LEU A 315 7.48 -4.45 6.17
CA LEU A 315 6.15 -4.16 5.65
C LEU A 315 5.06 -4.52 6.68
N GLU A 316 5.11 -5.74 7.22
CA GLU A 316 4.18 -6.22 8.26
C GLU A 316 4.17 -5.31 9.50
N LYS A 317 5.36 -4.92 9.99
CA LYS A 317 5.51 -4.03 11.16
C LYS A 317 4.91 -2.64 10.93
N ASN A 318 4.91 -2.17 9.68
CA ASN A 318 4.34 -0.88 9.29
C ASN A 318 2.89 -0.99 8.77
N GLU A 319 2.24 -2.14 8.93
CA GLU A 319 0.87 -2.41 8.46
C GLU A 319 0.71 -2.22 6.94
N VAL A 320 1.78 -2.49 6.18
CA VAL A 320 1.81 -2.46 4.71
C VAL A 320 1.80 -3.91 4.19
N GLY A 321 0.91 -4.23 3.26
CA GLY A 321 0.85 -5.55 2.62
C GLY A 321 1.60 -5.58 1.29
N LEU A 322 1.85 -6.77 0.74
CA LEU A 322 2.43 -6.90 -0.60
C LEU A 322 1.55 -6.24 -1.69
N LYS A 323 0.23 -6.32 -1.54
CA LYS A 323 -0.74 -5.60 -2.40
C LYS A 323 -0.51 -4.08 -2.46
N ASP A 324 0.24 -3.54 -1.50
CA ASP A 324 0.56 -2.13 -1.44
C ASP A 324 1.78 -1.76 -2.29
N LEU A 325 2.46 -2.73 -2.89
CA LEU A 325 3.57 -2.47 -3.79
C LEU A 325 3.10 -2.32 -5.25
N PRO A 326 3.74 -1.42 -6.03
CA PRO A 326 3.63 -1.43 -7.48
C PRO A 326 3.86 -2.81 -8.10
N GLN A 327 3.15 -3.10 -9.19
CA GLN A 327 3.20 -4.40 -9.88
C GLN A 327 4.63 -4.78 -10.31
N ASP A 328 5.43 -3.81 -10.78
CA ASP A 328 6.82 -4.02 -11.16
C ASP A 328 7.71 -4.41 -9.98
N LEU A 329 7.47 -3.85 -8.79
CA LEU A 329 8.17 -4.25 -7.56
C LEU A 329 7.73 -5.64 -7.10
N LEU A 330 6.44 -5.97 -7.24
CA LEU A 330 5.93 -7.31 -6.95
C LEU A 330 6.55 -8.38 -7.86
N GLU A 331 6.67 -8.08 -9.15
CA GLU A 331 7.33 -8.96 -10.11
C GLU A 331 8.81 -9.16 -9.78
N LYS A 332 9.52 -8.08 -9.42
CA LYS A 332 10.91 -8.19 -8.93
C LYS A 332 11.02 -9.05 -7.68
N ILE A 333 10.19 -8.83 -6.66
CA ILE A 333 10.18 -9.65 -5.44
C ILE A 333 9.89 -11.10 -5.78
N TYR A 334 8.91 -11.36 -6.65
CA TYR A 334 8.53 -12.71 -7.06
C TYR A 334 9.68 -13.41 -7.79
N ASP A 335 10.35 -12.76 -8.73
CA ASP A 335 11.46 -13.34 -9.47
C ASP A 335 12.66 -13.66 -8.56
N LEU A 336 12.95 -12.76 -7.61
CA LEU A 336 13.99 -12.97 -6.61
C LEU A 336 13.65 -14.12 -5.66
N ASP A 337 12.41 -14.18 -5.17
CA ASP A 337 11.94 -15.25 -4.30
C ASP A 337 11.95 -16.60 -5.04
N HIS A 338 11.45 -16.62 -6.28
CA HIS A 338 11.48 -17.80 -7.13
C HIS A 338 12.92 -18.30 -7.36
N PHE A 339 13.85 -17.40 -7.66
CA PHE A 339 15.27 -17.74 -7.80
C PHE A 339 15.84 -18.32 -6.49
N CYS A 340 15.55 -17.70 -5.35
CA CYS A 340 15.99 -18.17 -4.05
C CYS A 340 15.43 -19.57 -3.76
N ARG A 341 14.13 -19.77 -3.98
CA ARG A 341 13.47 -21.05 -3.74
C ARG A 341 14.06 -22.17 -4.59
N GLU A 342 14.21 -21.97 -5.90
CA GLU A 342 14.78 -22.98 -6.80
C GLU A 342 16.24 -23.29 -6.45
N THR A 343 17.03 -22.25 -6.16
CA THR A 343 18.43 -22.42 -5.82
C THR A 343 18.61 -23.11 -4.47
N LEU A 344 17.98 -22.61 -3.41
CA LEU A 344 18.12 -23.15 -2.06
C LEU A 344 17.54 -24.57 -1.95
N SER A 345 16.45 -24.88 -2.65
CA SER A 345 15.91 -26.24 -2.63
C SER A 345 16.91 -27.29 -3.14
N ARG A 346 17.74 -26.92 -4.13
CA ARG A 346 18.81 -27.79 -4.65
C ARG A 346 20.07 -27.79 -3.79
N LEU A 347 20.21 -26.85 -2.85
CA LEU A 347 21.36 -26.71 -1.95
C LEU A 347 21.03 -27.14 -0.51
N ALA A 348 19.82 -27.62 -0.27
CA ALA A 348 19.30 -28.01 1.04
C ALA A 348 19.81 -29.38 1.52
N ASP A 349 20.33 -30.23 0.63
CA ASP A 349 20.90 -31.53 0.99
C ASP A 349 22.32 -31.69 0.45
N ARG A 350 23.31 -31.71 1.35
CA ARG A 350 24.72 -31.88 0.98
C ARG A 350 25.03 -33.25 0.37
N ALA A 351 24.19 -34.26 0.62
CA ALA A 351 24.33 -35.57 -0.03
C ALA A 351 23.95 -35.53 -1.53
N ALA A 352 23.08 -34.60 -1.92
CA ALA A 352 22.61 -34.44 -3.28
C ALA A 352 23.44 -33.37 -4.02
N ILE A 353 24.61 -33.77 -4.53
CA ILE A 353 25.52 -32.84 -5.21
C ILE A 353 24.84 -32.28 -6.48
N PRO A 354 24.67 -30.96 -6.60
CA PRO A 354 24.07 -30.35 -7.79
C PRO A 354 24.96 -30.53 -9.01
N ASN A 355 24.34 -30.68 -10.19
CA ASN A 355 25.10 -30.80 -11.44
C ASN A 355 25.81 -29.48 -11.81
N LEU A 356 26.91 -29.58 -12.57
CA LEU A 356 27.74 -28.44 -12.95
C LEU A 356 26.99 -27.39 -13.77
N LYS A 357 26.03 -27.80 -14.60
CA LYS A 357 25.21 -26.89 -15.40
C LYS A 357 24.40 -25.96 -14.49
N PHE A 358 23.72 -26.52 -13.50
CA PHE A 358 22.98 -25.73 -12.52
C PHE A 358 23.89 -24.77 -11.75
N ILE A 359 25.05 -25.22 -11.27
CA ILE A 359 25.99 -24.36 -10.52
C ILE A 359 26.45 -23.18 -11.40
N HIS A 360 26.76 -23.44 -12.67
CA HIS A 360 27.14 -22.41 -13.62
C HIS A 360 26.01 -21.40 -13.86
N ASP A 361 24.80 -21.88 -14.14
CA ASP A 361 23.64 -21.05 -14.46
C ASP A 361 23.20 -20.21 -13.25
N ALA A 362 23.15 -20.81 -12.05
CA ALA A 362 22.82 -20.11 -10.80
C ALA A 362 23.86 -19.03 -10.46
N LYS A 363 25.15 -19.29 -10.71
CA LYS A 363 26.22 -18.30 -10.48
C LYS A 363 26.11 -17.11 -11.43
N LEU A 364 25.72 -17.34 -12.69
CA LEU A 364 25.45 -16.25 -13.64
C LEU A 364 24.20 -15.46 -13.23
N ALA A 365 23.13 -16.15 -12.84
CA ALA A 365 21.89 -15.53 -12.38
C ALA A 365 22.13 -14.63 -11.16
N ILE A 366 22.88 -15.09 -10.14
CA ILE A 366 23.23 -14.25 -8.97
C ILE A 366 23.94 -12.97 -9.38
N LYS A 367 24.88 -13.01 -10.34
CA LYS A 367 25.59 -11.80 -10.76
C LYS A 367 24.66 -10.75 -11.37
N ILE A 368 23.61 -11.19 -12.05
CA ILE A 368 22.61 -10.31 -12.65
C ILE A 368 21.65 -9.80 -11.56
N ILE A 369 21.25 -10.68 -10.65
CA ILE A 369 20.24 -10.43 -9.62
C ILE A 369 20.77 -9.58 -8.46
N LEU A 370 22.02 -9.77 -8.04
CA LEU A 370 22.56 -9.18 -6.81
C LEU A 370 22.48 -7.64 -6.77
N PRO A 371 22.78 -6.90 -7.85
CA PRO A 371 22.56 -5.45 -7.88
C PRO A 371 21.09 -5.07 -7.63
N HIS A 372 20.15 -5.79 -8.25
CA HIS A 372 18.72 -5.56 -8.07
C HIS A 372 18.26 -5.89 -6.65
N ALA A 373 18.74 -6.98 -6.06
CA ALA A 373 18.43 -7.34 -4.69
C ALA A 373 18.96 -6.30 -3.69
N THR A 374 20.16 -5.74 -3.95
CA THR A 374 20.77 -4.72 -3.09
C THR A 374 20.02 -3.39 -3.16
N SER A 375 19.52 -3.00 -4.35
CA SER A 375 18.73 -1.76 -4.50
C SER A 375 17.26 -1.92 -4.15
N LEU A 376 16.76 -3.16 -4.02
CA LEU A 376 15.33 -3.44 -3.84
C LEU A 376 14.79 -2.81 -2.55
N GLU A 377 15.55 -2.91 -1.46
CA GLU A 377 15.17 -2.30 -0.18
C GLU A 377 15.01 -0.78 -0.32
N GLU A 378 16.00 -0.10 -0.90
CA GLU A 378 15.94 1.34 -1.15
C GLU A 378 14.81 1.71 -2.11
N GLU A 379 14.57 0.90 -3.15
CA GLU A 379 13.51 1.14 -4.14
C GLU A 379 12.14 0.98 -3.50
N ILE A 380 11.92 -0.08 -2.72
CA ILE A 380 10.68 -0.28 -1.95
C ILE A 380 10.51 0.85 -0.95
N TYR A 381 11.55 1.22 -0.21
CA TYR A 381 11.46 2.27 0.81
C TYR A 381 11.22 3.64 0.19
N SER A 382 11.82 3.94 -0.96
CA SER A 382 11.57 5.15 -1.75
C SER A 382 10.14 5.20 -2.28
N GLN A 383 9.66 4.11 -2.89
CA GLN A 383 8.29 4.01 -3.41
C GLN A 383 7.24 4.07 -2.30
N LEU A 384 7.56 3.53 -1.14
CA LEU A 384 6.74 3.60 0.06
C LEU A 384 6.91 4.91 0.84
N GLY A 385 7.87 5.76 0.49
CA GLY A 385 8.08 7.05 1.16
C GLY A 385 8.59 6.91 2.60
N PHE A 386 9.50 5.97 2.85
CA PHE A 386 10.29 5.92 4.09
C PHE A 386 11.53 6.83 4.03
N TYR A 387 12.00 7.20 2.83
CA TYR A 387 13.11 8.11 2.59
C TYR A 387 12.68 9.44 1.97
#